data_AF-D7NEF7-F1
#
_entry.id   AF-D7NEF7-F1
#
_cell.length_a   1.000
_cell.length_b   1.000
_cell.length_c   1.000
_cell.angle_alpha   90.00
_cell.angle_beta   90.00
_cell.angle_gamma   90.00
#
_symmetry.space_group_name_H-M   'P 1'
#
loop_
_entity.id
_entity.type
_entity.pdbx_description
1 polymer ?
#
loop_
_entity_poly.entity_id
_entity_poly.type
_entity_poly.pdbx_seq_one_letter_code
_entity_poly.pdbx_strand_id
1 'polypeptide(L)'
;MSFFHLSMQRKFNMDAKQIILQMKYARIIKGIAEQLGISLEEAMDKFYHSVTFQMIQNGIADLHCRSDQYLIDEFLIEYNE
;
A
#
# COMPACT_ATOMS: atom_id res chain seq x y z
N MET A 1 -16.50 -39.44 -0.41
CA MET A 1 -15.27 -38.70 -0.77
C MET A 1 -15.62 -37.52 -1.71
N SER A 2 -16.18 -36.43 -1.19
CA SER A 2 -16.44 -35.23 -2.02
C SER A 2 -16.31 -33.92 -1.24
N PHE A 3 -15.57 -33.94 -0.11
CA PHE A 3 -15.30 -32.73 0.68
C PHE A 3 -13.91 -32.15 0.47
N PHE A 4 -13.04 -32.85 -0.28
CA PHE A 4 -11.67 -32.41 -0.55
C PHE A 4 -11.51 -31.58 -1.84
N HIS A 5 -12.56 -31.44 -2.65
CA HIS A 5 -12.45 -30.68 -3.90
C HIS A 5 -12.80 -29.18 -3.75
N LEU A 6 -13.31 -28.75 -2.58
CA LEU A 6 -13.68 -27.35 -2.32
C LEU A 6 -12.68 -26.58 -1.42
N SER A 7 -11.47 -27.12 -1.22
CA SER A 7 -10.40 -26.43 -0.50
C SER A 7 -9.27 -25.91 -1.40
N MET A 8 -9.33 -26.15 -2.72
CA MET A 8 -8.22 -25.86 -3.63
C MET A 8 -8.63 -25.05 -4.87
N GLN A 9 -9.56 -24.11 -4.71
CA GLN A 9 -9.87 -23.05 -5.68
C GLN A 9 -9.94 -21.66 -5.01
N ARG A 10 -9.22 -21.46 -3.91
CA ARG A 10 -9.36 -20.26 -3.06
C ARG A 10 -8.08 -19.43 -2.92
N LYS A 11 -7.28 -19.28 -3.98
CA LYS A 11 -6.02 -18.51 -3.91
C LYS A 11 -5.67 -17.67 -5.14
N PHE A 12 -6.66 -17.27 -5.95
CA PHE A 12 -6.45 -16.28 -7.02
C PHE A 12 -7.69 -15.40 -7.25
N ASN A 13 -8.48 -15.09 -6.21
CA ASN A 13 -9.39 -13.95 -6.26
C ASN A 13 -8.63 -12.72 -5.74
N MET A 14 -7.82 -12.13 -6.63
CA MET A 14 -7.40 -10.74 -6.45
C MET A 14 -8.62 -9.88 -6.71
N ASP A 15 -9.39 -9.59 -5.67
CA ASP A 15 -10.54 -8.70 -5.77
C ASP A 15 -10.08 -7.39 -6.42
N ALA A 16 -10.83 -6.87 -7.41
CA ALA A 16 -10.44 -5.68 -8.18
C ALA A 16 -10.05 -4.49 -7.28
N LYS A 17 -10.73 -4.36 -6.13
CA LYS A 17 -10.40 -3.40 -5.07
C LYS A 17 -8.95 -3.54 -4.57
N GLN A 18 -8.49 -4.77 -4.34
CA GLN A 18 -7.14 -5.05 -3.89
C GLN A 18 -6.11 -4.71 -4.97
N ILE A 19 -6.38 -5.03 -6.24
CA ILE A 19 -5.50 -4.65 -7.35
C ILE A 19 -5.34 -3.14 -7.44
N ILE A 20 -6.46 -2.39 -7.38
CA ILE A 20 -6.45 -0.93 -7.44
C ILE A 20 -5.63 -0.34 -6.28
N LEU A 21 -5.76 -0.91 -5.08
CA LEU A 21 -5.02 -0.47 -3.90
C LEU A 21 -3.52 -0.76 -4.02
N GLN A 22 -3.14 -1.94 -4.52
CA GLN A 22 -1.73 -2.28 -4.79
C GLN A 22 -1.11 -1.35 -5.84
N MET A 23 -1.85 -1.00 -6.90
CA MET A 23 -1.40 -0.01 -7.88
C MET A 23 -1.23 1.38 -7.27
N LYS A 24 -2.08 1.76 -6.30
CA LYS A 24 -1.94 3.01 -5.56
C LYS A 24 -0.66 3.03 -4.73
N TYR A 25 -0.39 1.96 -3.99
CA TYR A 25 0.86 1.81 -3.22
C TYR A 25 2.09 1.91 -4.09
N ALA A 26 2.11 1.26 -5.25
CA ALA A 26 3.23 1.36 -6.19
C ALA A 26 3.52 2.82 -6.62
N ARG A 27 2.48 3.63 -6.83
CA ARG A 27 2.66 5.06 -7.18
C ARG A 27 3.17 5.89 -6.01
N ILE A 28 2.66 5.63 -4.80
CA ILE A 28 3.12 6.30 -3.58
C ILE A 28 4.59 5.98 -3.30
N ILE A 29 4.97 4.70 -3.32
CA ILE A 29 6.35 4.24 -3.12
C ILE A 29 7.30 4.89 -4.13
N LYS A 30 6.89 4.96 -5.41
CA LYS A 30 7.66 5.64 -6.45
C LYS A 30 7.88 7.11 -6.12
N GLY A 31 6.82 7.82 -5.70
CA GLY A 31 6.93 9.22 -5.31
C GLY A 31 7.81 9.44 -4.08
N ILE A 32 7.75 8.55 -3.08
CA ILE A 32 8.64 8.59 -1.90
C ILE A 32 10.10 8.44 -2.33
N ALA A 33 10.41 7.46 -3.20
CA ALA A 33 11.75 7.25 -3.72
C ALA A 33 12.29 8.49 -4.45
N GLU A 34 11.45 9.14 -5.26
CA GLU A 34 11.79 10.37 -5.97
C GLU A 34 12.03 11.56 -5.02
N GLN A 35 11.19 11.74 -4.00
CA GLN A 35 11.30 12.85 -3.05
C GLN A 35 12.51 12.72 -2.11
N LEU A 36 12.81 11.50 -1.67
CA LEU A 36 13.94 11.24 -0.76
C LEU A 36 15.27 10.96 -1.50
N GLY A 37 15.23 10.72 -2.81
CA GLY A 37 16.42 10.36 -3.59
C GLY A 37 16.99 8.98 -3.24
N ILE A 38 16.13 8.06 -2.80
CA ILE A 38 16.50 6.70 -2.36
C ILE A 38 16.09 5.64 -3.39
N SER A 39 16.57 4.41 -3.20
CA SER A 39 16.16 3.29 -4.07
C SER A 39 14.67 2.95 -3.88
N LEU A 40 14.05 2.39 -4.92
CA LEU A 40 12.67 1.89 -4.82
C LEU A 40 12.49 0.81 -3.75
N GLU A 41 13.51 -0.04 -3.57
CA GLU A 41 13.50 -1.10 -2.55
C GLU A 41 13.50 -0.49 -1.14
N GLU A 42 14.34 0.50 -0.91
CA GLU A 42 14.40 1.20 0.38
C GLU A 42 13.12 2.00 0.66
N ALA A 43 12.58 2.69 -0.35
CA ALA A 43 11.31 3.40 -0.22
C ALA A 43 10.15 2.45 0.09
N MET A 44 10.14 1.27 -0.55
CA MET A 44 9.14 0.23 -0.32
C MET A 44 9.21 -0.28 1.11
N ASP A 45 10.40 -0.62 1.60
CA ASP A 45 10.60 -1.11 2.96
C ASP A 45 10.15 -0.07 4.00
N LYS A 46 10.58 1.19 3.85
CA LYS A 46 10.15 2.29 4.73
C LYS A 46 8.64 2.51 4.69
N PHE A 47 8.03 2.49 3.50
CA PHE A 47 6.59 2.69 3.34
C PHE A 47 5.78 1.61 4.07
N TYR A 48 6.13 0.32 3.95
CA TYR A 48 5.38 -0.75 4.62
C TYR A 48 5.51 -0.74 6.15
N HIS A 49 6.56 -0.13 6.69
CA HIS A 49 6.73 0.05 8.14
C HIS A 49 6.14 1.37 8.67
N SER A 50 5.60 2.23 7.80
CA SER A 50 5.03 3.53 8.19
C SER A 50 3.65 3.44 8.84
N VAL A 51 3.37 4.38 9.73
CA VAL A 51 2.05 4.68 10.28
C VAL A 51 1.09 5.06 9.15
N THR A 52 1.55 5.84 8.18
CA THR A 52 0.76 6.24 7.00
C THR A 52 0.20 5.03 6.25
N PHE A 53 1.02 4.00 6.01
CA PHE A 53 0.56 2.74 5.41
C PHE A 53 -0.48 2.04 6.27
N GLN A 54 -0.25 1.92 7.58
CA GLN A 54 -1.21 1.29 8.49
C GLN A 54 -2.56 2.01 8.50
N MET A 55 -2.55 3.35 8.47
CA MET A 55 -3.77 4.14 8.40
C MET A 55 -4.53 3.93 7.08
N ILE A 56 -3.83 3.89 5.94
CA ILE A 56 -4.45 3.60 4.64
C ILE A 56 -5.03 2.18 4.63
N GLN A 57 -4.28 1.18 5.11
CA GLN A 57 -4.70 -0.22 5.16
C GLN A 57 -5.93 -0.42 6.04
N ASN A 58 -5.98 0.26 7.19
CA ASN A 58 -7.10 0.19 8.13
C ASN A 58 -8.28 1.08 7.72
N GLY A 59 -8.16 1.85 6.63
CA GLY A 59 -9.22 2.75 6.15
C GLY A 59 -9.48 3.94 7.08
N ILE A 60 -8.50 4.33 7.90
CA ILE A 60 -8.63 5.44 8.84
C ILE A 60 -8.71 6.75 8.06
N ALA A 61 -9.63 7.63 8.48
CA ALA A 61 -9.81 8.98 7.92
C ALA A 61 -10.02 9.04 6.38
N ASP A 62 -10.47 7.94 5.78
CA ASP A 62 -10.62 7.79 4.33
C ASP A 62 -9.34 8.13 3.54
N LEU A 63 -8.16 7.88 4.11
CA LEU A 63 -6.87 8.18 3.47
C LEU A 63 -6.70 7.47 2.12
N HIS A 64 -7.27 6.27 1.97
CA HIS A 64 -7.25 5.53 0.71
C HIS A 64 -7.92 6.29 -0.46
N CYS A 65 -8.83 7.24 -0.19
CA CYS A 65 -9.47 8.11 -1.17
C CYS A 65 -8.68 9.39 -1.47
N ARG A 66 -7.65 9.72 -0.70
CA ARG A 66 -6.82 10.92 -0.90
C ARG A 66 -5.89 10.77 -2.09
N SER A 67 -5.37 11.89 -2.61
CA SER A 67 -4.45 11.88 -3.74
C SER A 67 -3.14 11.19 -3.38
N ASP A 68 -2.43 10.69 -4.39
CA ASP A 68 -1.15 10.02 -4.16
C ASP A 68 -0.12 11.00 -3.56
N GLN A 69 -0.10 12.26 -4.04
CA GLN A 69 0.78 13.31 -3.50
C GLN A 69 0.50 13.59 -2.03
N TYR A 70 -0.76 13.71 -1.63
CA TYR A 70 -1.13 13.95 -0.23
C TYR A 70 -0.57 12.86 0.69
N LEU A 71 -0.67 11.59 0.27
CA LEU A 71 -0.18 10.47 1.06
C LEU A 71 1.35 10.39 1.10
N ILE A 72 2.02 10.86 0.05
CA ILE A 72 3.48 11.02 0.06
C ILE A 72 3.86 12.10 1.07
N ASP A 73 3.16 13.24 1.07
CA ASP A 73 3.45 14.34 1.99
C ASP A 73 3.22 13.93 3.45
N GLU A 74 2.14 13.21 3.76
CA GLU A 74 1.88 12.64 5.10
C GLU A 74 3.00 11.68 5.54
N PHE A 75 3.45 10.80 4.64
CA PHE A 75 4.59 9.92 4.90
C PHE A 75 5.88 10.72 5.15
N LEU A 76 6.12 11.80 4.40
CA LEU A 76 7.31 12.64 4.58
C LEU A 76 7.25 13.42 5.89
N ILE A 77 6.07 13.84 6.34
CA ILE A 77 5.88 14.45 7.66
C ILE A 77 6.26 13.42 8.72
N GLU A 78 5.67 12.22 8.68
CA GLU A 78 5.98 11.11 9.60
C GLU A 78 7.48 10.77 9.60
N TYR A 79 8.13 10.73 8.44
CA TYR A 79 9.53 10.38 8.32
C TYR A 79 10.50 11.41 8.94
N ASN A 80 10.07 12.67 9.02
CA ASN A 80 10.87 13.78 9.56
C ASN A 80 10.60 14.06 11.05
N GLU A 81 9.63 13.37 11.68
CA GLU A 81 9.36 13.40 13.12
C GLU A 81 10.25 12.42 13.90
#